data_AF-A0A7S1N130-F1
#
_entry.id   AF-A0A7S1N130-F1
#
_cell.length_a   1.000
_cell.length_b   1.000
_cell.length_c   1.000
_cell.angle_alpha   90.00
_cell.angle_beta   90.00
_cell.angle_gamma   90.00
#
_symmetry.space_group_name_H-M   'P 1'
#
loop_
_entity.id
_entity.type
_entity.pdbx_description
1 polymer ?
#
loop_
_entity_poly.entity_id
_entity_poly.type
_entity_poly.pdbx_seq_one_letter_code
_entity_poly.pdbx_strand_id
1 'polypeptide(L)'
;MLPFLQDGCSQSVEGGEGHGPRKEFFDLAAAEMYREFEAMVDVGDAVVDVSQGSALVTLLPKRSEAWDHELGYLAIGTRLSIKHVSESASFTGVIVEVTRSKKHTWTLRLNSVAPFTASNLPFGYQKAAFPLFRTDPTWASTSSYCWFNPGMQPWAHELVPHETFSDDRPTLGKMFSLAGWLAAQAIANGVVLPLPLPVAFFRFLMTPVGEFHITEAEICEIDPQTVQTIQQVRGMAIEEFRDMLELEDLDPTTTKEDWIRQNITDIFMSEVIVKAMACFQEAFFKCGLRQSYIFRQLQPEDLQAIVVGRPDDSVSDFQLQAEFRIIPEAEFDQYPHNRMFLETLFDVMEHPHEAGAAQDASQLKRLLLKFITGRARLPARKGEEVIRLELPYTAMTSQAYDSIVHRLPQAHTCNNTLEIPNYCEALLFSTTSWWFRNKKWQVEPQNMNHVMVTDWDRESILNLLPEEERSRLQGDLRAWICGKLVMAIANANSYDLDEMPATSDFDIPSQPPSVPGLPSLPSISIHSEASARALARSSIVQLPSADWLLPGVRGSGSQTDSARRLSPNLPAVALDDLPPPGVLESANNDLEDEVPLLSSHPSRLRPLFSRGGFNAGL
;
A
#
# COMPACT_ATOMS: atom_id res chain seq x y z
N MET A 1 9.46 15.36 41.64
CA MET A 1 8.55 16.52 41.58
C MET A 1 9.36 17.71 41.11
N LEU A 2 9.22 18.08 39.84
CA LEU A 2 9.70 19.35 39.31
C LEU A 2 8.55 19.95 38.49
N PRO A 3 7.96 21.07 38.95
CA PRO A 3 6.98 21.86 38.24
C PRO A 3 7.70 22.96 37.47
N PHE A 4 7.70 22.88 36.14
CA PHE A 4 7.99 24.01 35.26
C PHE A 4 7.42 23.64 33.90
N LEU A 5 6.26 24.20 33.55
CA LEU A 5 5.76 24.48 32.20
C LEU A 5 4.32 25.03 32.32
N GLN A 6 4.21 26.27 32.79
CA GLN A 6 3.09 27.15 32.50
C GLN A 6 3.71 28.52 32.26
N ASP A 7 3.88 28.88 30.99
CA ASP A 7 3.36 30.12 30.43
C ASP A 7 3.81 30.29 28.97
N GLY A 8 2.82 30.46 28.10
CA GLY A 8 2.90 31.45 27.03
C GLY A 8 3.71 31.13 25.78
N CYS A 9 3.29 30.15 24.97
CA CYS A 9 3.23 30.33 23.52
C CYS A 9 2.29 29.28 22.89
N SER A 10 1.00 29.60 22.82
CA SER A 10 0.00 28.83 22.05
C SER A 10 0.08 29.21 20.56
N GLN A 11 1.26 29.07 19.97
CA GLN A 11 1.32 28.78 18.55
C GLN A 11 1.37 27.26 18.48
N SER A 12 0.25 26.64 18.12
CA SER A 12 0.33 25.32 17.51
C SER A 12 1.35 25.47 16.41
N VAL A 13 2.48 24.78 16.55
CA VAL A 13 3.30 24.46 15.39
C VAL A 13 2.33 23.69 14.50
N GLU A 14 1.70 24.37 13.54
CA GLU A 14 1.20 23.71 12.35
C GLU A 14 2.41 22.94 11.85
N GLY A 15 2.38 21.62 12.10
CA GLY A 15 3.41 20.70 11.66
C GLY A 15 3.49 20.91 10.17
N GLY A 16 4.51 21.66 9.75
CA GLY A 16 4.67 22.13 8.40
C GLY A 16 4.45 20.96 7.45
N GLU A 17 3.64 21.21 6.43
CA GLU A 17 3.46 20.39 5.25
C GLU A 17 4.82 19.84 4.82
N GLY A 18 5.12 18.63 5.27
CA GLY A 18 6.44 18.06 5.14
C GLY A 18 6.68 17.80 3.67
N HIS A 19 7.65 18.51 3.08
CA HIS A 19 8.27 18.16 1.80
C HIS A 19 9.04 16.81 1.87
N GLY A 20 8.69 15.92 2.80
CA GLY A 20 9.20 14.57 2.87
C GLY A 20 8.70 13.74 1.67
N PRO A 21 9.38 12.62 1.37
CA PRO A 21 8.92 11.69 0.35
C PRO A 21 7.47 11.29 0.64
N ARG A 22 6.61 11.43 -0.36
CA ARG A 22 5.18 11.18 -0.23
C ARG A 22 4.91 9.69 0.03
N LYS A 23 3.74 9.33 0.57
CA LYS A 23 3.36 7.93 0.86
C LYS A 23 3.56 7.03 -0.37
N GLU A 24 3.25 7.56 -1.54
CA GLU A 24 3.40 6.91 -2.84
C GLU A 24 4.85 6.51 -3.14
N PHE A 25 5.85 7.25 -2.66
CA PHE A 25 7.25 6.87 -2.83
C PHE A 25 7.58 5.57 -2.08
N PHE A 26 7.09 5.41 -0.85
CA PHE A 26 7.32 4.19 -0.07
C PHE A 26 6.56 3.01 -0.66
N ASP A 27 5.34 3.23 -1.17
CA ASP A 27 4.57 2.22 -1.87
C ASP A 27 5.30 1.76 -3.15
N LEU A 28 5.80 2.69 -3.97
CA LEU A 28 6.58 2.38 -5.18
C LEU A 28 7.91 1.69 -4.85
N ALA A 29 8.62 2.16 -3.83
CA ALA A 29 9.87 1.54 -3.39
C ALA A 29 9.66 0.12 -2.87
N ALA A 30 8.60 -0.10 -2.09
CA ALA A 30 8.22 -1.44 -1.65
C ALA A 30 7.84 -2.31 -2.86
N ALA A 31 6.98 -1.82 -3.77
CA ALA A 31 6.58 -2.52 -4.99
C ALA A 31 7.80 -2.98 -5.79
N GLU A 32 8.80 -2.11 -5.99
CA GLU A 32 10.05 -2.46 -6.66
C GLU A 32 10.83 -3.56 -5.92
N MET A 33 10.86 -3.53 -4.59
CA MET A 33 11.59 -4.52 -3.78
C MET A 33 10.97 -5.92 -3.79
N TYR A 34 9.67 -6.07 -4.07
CA TYR A 34 9.03 -7.39 -4.19
C TYR A 34 8.50 -7.68 -5.60
N ARG A 35 8.79 -6.82 -6.58
CA ARG A 35 8.37 -6.99 -7.97
C ARG A 35 8.99 -8.26 -8.56
N GLU A 36 8.14 -9.20 -8.97
CA GLU A 36 8.55 -10.46 -9.59
C GLU A 36 8.85 -10.33 -11.09
N PHE A 37 8.26 -9.33 -11.75
CA PHE A 37 8.32 -9.14 -13.19
C PHE A 37 8.53 -7.67 -13.54
N GLU A 38 9.41 -7.38 -14.48
CA GLU A 38 9.60 -6.03 -15.02
C GLU A 38 8.33 -5.52 -15.74
N ALA A 39 8.33 -4.22 -16.09
CA ALA A 39 7.26 -3.63 -16.87
C ALA A 39 7.03 -4.40 -18.19
N MET A 40 5.77 -4.47 -18.61
CA MET A 40 5.38 -5.20 -19.82
C MET A 40 5.95 -4.53 -21.06
N VAL A 41 6.69 -5.31 -21.86
CA VAL A 41 7.20 -4.89 -23.16
C VAL A 41 6.27 -5.47 -24.22
N ASP A 42 5.49 -4.59 -24.85
CA ASP A 42 4.65 -4.95 -25.99
C ASP A 42 5.52 -5.19 -27.23
N VAL A 43 5.48 -6.40 -27.78
CA VAL A 43 6.28 -6.76 -28.97
C VAL A 43 5.39 -6.65 -30.20
N GLY A 44 5.23 -5.42 -30.69
CA GLY A 44 4.19 -5.06 -31.68
C GLY A 44 4.21 -5.81 -33.02
N ASP A 45 5.30 -6.51 -33.37
CA ASP A 45 5.50 -7.09 -34.69
C ASP A 45 5.72 -8.62 -34.70
N ALA A 46 5.54 -9.33 -33.59
CA ALA A 46 5.52 -10.80 -33.63
C ALA A 46 4.16 -11.34 -33.28
N VAL A 47 3.95 -12.56 -33.77
CA VAL A 47 2.67 -13.20 -33.72
C VAL A 47 2.81 -14.57 -33.12
N VAL A 48 1.87 -14.88 -32.25
CA VAL A 48 1.83 -16.15 -31.54
C VAL A 48 0.85 -17.10 -32.19
N ASP A 49 1.33 -18.31 -32.45
CA ASP A 49 0.49 -19.47 -32.70
C ASP A 49 0.37 -20.28 -31.41
N VAL A 50 -0.86 -20.34 -30.90
CA VAL A 50 -1.26 -21.07 -29.70
C VAL A 50 -2.13 -22.25 -30.13
N SER A 51 -1.88 -23.42 -29.56
CA SER A 51 -2.77 -24.59 -29.72
C SER A 51 -3.50 -24.86 -28.41
N GLN A 52 -4.83 -24.99 -28.47
CA GLN A 52 -5.65 -25.28 -27.31
C GLN A 52 -5.22 -26.60 -26.68
N GLY A 53 -5.15 -26.65 -25.34
CA GLY A 53 -4.70 -27.85 -24.64
C GLY A 53 -3.19 -28.04 -24.67
N SER A 54 -2.45 -27.14 -25.32
CA SER A 54 -0.99 -27.13 -25.35
C SER A 54 -0.42 -26.06 -24.44
N ALA A 55 0.70 -26.40 -23.80
CA ALA A 55 1.59 -25.44 -23.16
C ALA A 55 2.58 -24.83 -24.17
N LEU A 56 2.52 -25.20 -25.45
CA LEU A 56 3.47 -24.75 -26.47
C LEU A 56 2.92 -23.55 -27.25
N VAL A 57 3.76 -22.53 -27.31
CA VAL A 57 3.56 -21.27 -28.00
C VAL A 57 4.66 -21.11 -29.04
N THR A 58 4.30 -20.88 -30.30
CA THR A 58 5.29 -20.60 -31.35
C THR A 58 5.28 -19.13 -31.71
N LEU A 59 6.44 -18.47 -31.57
CA LEU A 59 6.63 -17.08 -31.97
C LEU A 59 7.12 -17.01 -33.41
N LEU A 60 6.37 -16.26 -34.23
CA LEU A 60 6.68 -15.96 -35.62
C LEU A 60 7.08 -14.47 -35.73
N PRO A 61 8.38 -14.16 -35.92
CA PRO A 61 8.80 -12.76 -36.13
C PRO A 61 8.33 -12.27 -37.51
N LYS A 62 7.74 -11.06 -37.60
CA LYS A 62 7.38 -10.46 -38.91
C LYS A 62 8.60 -9.89 -39.67
N ARG A 63 9.73 -9.61 -39.02
CA ARG A 63 10.97 -9.07 -39.62
C ARG A 63 12.22 -9.75 -39.05
N SER A 64 13.21 -10.08 -39.90
CA SER A 64 14.27 -11.04 -39.53
C SER A 64 15.48 -10.50 -38.76
N GLU A 65 15.78 -9.19 -38.79
CA GLU A 65 17.11 -8.71 -38.35
C GLU A 65 17.17 -8.00 -36.98
N ALA A 66 16.06 -7.40 -36.50
CA ALA A 66 16.06 -6.70 -35.20
C ALA A 66 15.72 -7.60 -33.99
N TRP A 67 15.19 -8.81 -34.25
CA TRP A 67 14.53 -9.64 -33.23
C TRP A 67 15.47 -10.53 -32.44
N ASP A 68 16.64 -10.90 -32.99
CA ASP A 68 17.57 -11.78 -32.30
C ASP A 68 18.13 -11.15 -31.02
N HIS A 69 18.20 -9.80 -30.96
CA HIS A 69 18.62 -9.08 -29.76
C HIS A 69 17.47 -8.96 -28.73
N GLU A 70 16.24 -8.69 -29.17
CA GLU A 70 15.09 -8.54 -28.25
C GLU A 70 14.56 -9.89 -27.71
N LEU A 71 14.51 -10.94 -28.55
CA LEU A 71 14.10 -12.28 -28.13
C LEU A 71 15.20 -13.03 -27.37
N GLY A 72 16.45 -12.59 -27.46
CA GLY A 72 17.52 -13.06 -26.59
C GLY A 72 17.21 -12.86 -25.10
N TYR A 73 16.26 -11.97 -24.76
CA TYR A 73 15.77 -11.76 -23.40
C TYR A 73 14.59 -12.65 -22.99
N LEU A 74 14.03 -13.46 -23.90
CA LEU A 74 13.05 -14.48 -23.54
C LEU A 74 13.76 -15.68 -22.91
N ALA A 75 14.07 -15.56 -21.63
CA ALA A 75 14.65 -16.62 -20.81
C ALA A 75 13.55 -17.43 -20.11
N ILE A 76 13.95 -18.57 -19.55
CA ILE A 76 13.12 -19.31 -18.59
C ILE A 76 12.79 -18.35 -17.42
N GLY A 77 11.53 -18.36 -16.98
CA GLY A 77 11.02 -17.45 -15.95
C GLY A 77 10.40 -16.16 -16.50
N THR A 78 10.61 -15.81 -17.77
CA THR A 78 9.92 -14.66 -18.40
C THR A 78 8.41 -14.95 -18.51
N ARG A 79 7.59 -13.97 -18.12
CA ARG A 79 6.12 -14.05 -18.24
C ARG A 79 5.70 -13.55 -19.61
N LEU A 80 4.91 -14.35 -20.30
CA LEU A 80 4.34 -14.05 -21.61
C LEU A 80 2.85 -13.74 -21.44
N SER A 81 2.38 -12.65 -22.03
CA SER A 81 0.97 -12.27 -22.03
C SER A 81 0.49 -12.10 -23.46
N ILE A 82 -0.53 -12.88 -23.83
CA ILE A 82 -1.07 -12.98 -25.18
C ILE A 82 -2.50 -12.46 -25.15
N LYS A 83 -2.80 -11.44 -25.97
CA LYS A 83 -4.13 -10.82 -26.03
C LYS A 83 -4.90 -11.41 -27.22
N HIS A 84 -6.09 -11.97 -26.96
CA HIS A 84 -6.96 -12.45 -28.03
C HIS A 84 -7.68 -11.27 -28.70
N VAL A 85 -7.83 -11.31 -30.04
CA VAL A 85 -8.37 -10.16 -30.81
C VAL A 85 -9.90 -10.07 -30.72
N SER A 86 -10.59 -11.21 -30.59
CA SER A 86 -12.06 -11.26 -30.68
C SER A 86 -12.77 -11.39 -29.34
N GLU A 87 -12.05 -11.53 -28.23
CA GLU A 87 -12.63 -11.74 -26.91
C GLU A 87 -11.73 -11.02 -25.90
N SER A 88 -12.29 -10.41 -24.86
CA SER A 88 -11.56 -9.81 -23.72
C SER A 88 -10.70 -10.82 -22.94
N ALA A 89 -10.52 -12.03 -23.48
CA ALA A 89 -9.68 -13.08 -22.95
C ALA A 89 -8.19 -12.79 -23.24
N SER A 90 -7.44 -12.50 -22.18
CA SER A 90 -5.98 -12.56 -22.18
C SER A 90 -5.51 -13.89 -21.60
N PHE A 91 -4.42 -14.44 -22.14
CA PHE A 91 -3.75 -15.60 -21.56
C PHE A 91 -2.35 -15.20 -21.11
N THR A 92 -1.98 -15.60 -19.90
CA THR A 92 -0.65 -15.36 -19.33
C THR A 92 -0.04 -16.68 -18.90
N GLY A 93 1.23 -16.87 -19.25
CA GLY A 93 2.01 -18.05 -18.85
C GLY A 93 3.48 -17.69 -18.64
N VAL A 94 4.16 -18.45 -17.79
CA VAL A 94 5.60 -18.30 -17.54
C VAL A 94 6.36 -19.29 -18.41
N ILE A 95 7.39 -18.82 -19.09
CA ILE A 95 8.24 -19.65 -19.96
C ILE A 95 9.03 -20.63 -19.08
N VAL A 96 8.83 -21.93 -19.33
CA VAL A 96 9.58 -23.02 -18.68
C VAL A 96 10.60 -23.66 -19.61
N GLU A 97 10.45 -23.50 -20.92
CA GLU A 97 11.38 -24.05 -21.91
C GLU A 97 11.41 -23.16 -23.16
N VAL A 98 12.59 -22.98 -23.74
CA VAL A 98 12.78 -22.18 -24.95
C VAL A 98 13.55 -23.02 -25.97
N THR A 99 12.92 -23.31 -27.10
CA THR A 99 13.55 -24.02 -28.21
C THR A 99 13.64 -23.11 -29.43
N ARG A 100 14.86 -22.83 -29.89
CA ARG A 100 15.11 -22.05 -31.11
C ARG A 100 15.26 -22.97 -32.31
N SER A 101 14.43 -22.78 -33.32
CA SER A 101 14.51 -23.50 -34.59
C SER A 101 15.52 -22.83 -35.55
N LYS A 102 16.02 -23.60 -36.53
CA LYS A 102 16.92 -23.10 -37.59
C LYS A 102 16.30 -22.01 -38.48
N LYS A 103 14.98 -21.80 -38.42
CA LYS A 103 14.25 -20.81 -39.22
C LYS A 103 13.87 -19.54 -38.42
N HIS A 104 14.65 -19.17 -37.40
CA HIS A 104 14.36 -18.05 -36.50
C HIS A 104 12.97 -18.14 -35.82
N THR A 105 12.45 -19.35 -35.68
CA THR A 105 11.19 -19.62 -34.98
C THR A 105 11.51 -20.01 -33.56
N TRP A 106 10.77 -19.45 -32.60
CA TRP A 106 10.94 -19.76 -31.19
C TRP A 106 9.73 -20.54 -30.71
N THR A 107 9.96 -21.72 -30.17
CA THR A 107 8.93 -22.51 -29.50
C THR A 107 9.14 -22.38 -28.01
N LEU A 108 8.15 -21.80 -27.34
CA LEU A 108 8.13 -21.58 -25.90
C LEU A 108 7.20 -22.61 -25.28
N ARG A 109 7.65 -23.31 -24.25
CA ARG A 109 6.76 -24.07 -23.37
C ARG A 109 6.43 -23.19 -22.17
N LEU A 110 5.16 -23.13 -21.81
CA LEU A 110 4.65 -22.37 -20.68
C LEU A 110 4.29 -23.30 -19.51
N ASN A 111 4.22 -22.75 -18.30
CA ASN A 111 3.75 -23.48 -17.11
C ASN A 111 2.22 -23.67 -17.09
N SER A 112 1.48 -22.94 -17.93
CA SER A 112 0.03 -23.00 -18.07
C SER A 112 -0.35 -23.45 -19.47
N VAL A 113 -1.50 -24.12 -19.56
CA VAL A 113 -2.07 -24.56 -20.84
C VAL A 113 -2.98 -23.46 -21.38
N ALA A 114 -2.82 -23.12 -22.65
CA ALA A 114 -3.63 -22.08 -23.24
C ALA A 114 -5.09 -22.53 -23.46
N PRO A 115 -6.08 -21.67 -23.16
CA PRO A 115 -7.49 -22.04 -23.24
C PRO A 115 -8.05 -22.01 -24.68
N PHE A 116 -7.31 -21.45 -25.65
CA PHE A 116 -7.76 -21.25 -27.02
C PHE A 116 -6.70 -21.68 -28.05
N THR A 117 -7.15 -21.93 -29.29
CA THR A 117 -6.29 -22.06 -30.47
C THR A 117 -6.44 -20.79 -31.28
N ALA A 118 -5.35 -20.06 -31.49
CA ALA A 118 -5.36 -18.85 -32.30
C ALA A 118 -3.98 -18.63 -32.90
N SER A 119 -3.98 -18.06 -34.11
CA SER A 119 -2.79 -17.64 -34.82
C SER A 119 -2.77 -16.14 -34.95
N ASN A 120 -1.58 -15.61 -35.16
CA ASN A 120 -1.40 -14.19 -35.37
C ASN A 120 -1.86 -13.27 -34.23
N LEU A 121 -1.70 -13.70 -32.98
CA LEU A 121 -2.01 -12.88 -31.82
C LEU A 121 -0.85 -11.95 -31.41
N PRO A 122 -1.15 -10.69 -31.02
CA PRO A 122 -0.17 -9.84 -30.35
C PRO A 122 0.19 -10.41 -28.98
N PHE A 123 1.44 -10.22 -28.58
CA PHE A 123 1.88 -10.54 -27.24
C PHE A 123 2.80 -9.46 -26.69
N GLY A 124 2.84 -9.37 -25.37
CA GLY A 124 3.92 -8.73 -24.66
C GLY A 124 4.61 -9.74 -23.74
N TYR A 125 5.78 -9.36 -23.26
CA TYR A 125 6.49 -10.14 -22.24
C TYR A 125 6.93 -9.26 -21.09
N GLN A 126 7.11 -9.86 -19.93
CA GLN A 126 7.72 -9.25 -18.76
C GLN A 126 8.91 -10.12 -18.35
N LYS A 127 10.10 -9.53 -18.31
CA LYS A 127 11.29 -10.23 -17.82
C LYS A 127 11.09 -10.55 -16.33
N ALA A 128 11.60 -11.70 -15.90
CA ALA A 128 11.68 -11.98 -14.48
C ALA A 128 12.54 -10.89 -13.82
N ALA A 129 11.96 -10.16 -12.87
CA ALA A 129 12.71 -9.29 -12.00
C ALA A 129 13.35 -10.14 -10.89
N PHE A 130 14.36 -9.57 -10.24
CA PHE A 130 15.00 -10.18 -9.08
C PHE A 130 14.51 -9.44 -7.84
N PRO A 131 13.33 -9.77 -7.30
CA PRO A 131 12.82 -9.09 -6.12
C PRO A 131 13.81 -9.28 -4.97
N LEU A 132 13.95 -8.25 -4.14
CA LEU A 132 14.74 -8.28 -2.93
C LEU A 132 14.09 -9.18 -1.86
N PHE A 133 12.76 -9.15 -1.78
CA PHE A 133 11.92 -9.96 -0.90
C PHE A 133 10.90 -10.78 -1.70
N ARG A 134 10.68 -12.05 -1.36
CA ARG A 134 9.71 -12.92 -2.05
C ARG A 134 8.47 -13.18 -1.22
N THR A 135 7.32 -13.18 -1.88
CA THR A 135 6.00 -13.43 -1.26
C THR A 135 5.39 -14.77 -1.57
N ASP A 136 5.70 -15.32 -2.73
CA ASP A 136 4.82 -16.32 -3.32
C ASP A 136 5.25 -17.76 -2.98
N PRO A 137 4.43 -18.52 -2.23
CA PRO A 137 4.63 -19.96 -2.08
C PRO A 137 4.31 -20.76 -3.36
N THR A 138 3.60 -20.17 -4.34
CA THR A 138 3.07 -20.91 -5.51
C THR A 138 4.07 -21.12 -6.65
N TRP A 139 5.18 -20.37 -6.69
CA TRP A 139 6.29 -20.64 -7.62
C TRP A 139 7.10 -21.90 -7.25
N ALA A 140 6.78 -22.53 -6.11
CA ALA A 140 7.44 -23.71 -5.58
C ALA A 140 6.95 -25.03 -6.24
N SER A 141 7.16 -25.19 -7.55
CA SER A 141 7.52 -26.54 -8.02
C SER A 141 8.91 -26.94 -7.53
N THR A 142 9.72 -25.98 -7.07
CA THR A 142 11.00 -26.19 -6.40
C THR A 142 11.12 -25.28 -5.17
N SER A 143 10.49 -25.72 -4.08
CA SER A 143 10.90 -25.62 -2.66
C SER A 143 11.58 -24.34 -2.12
N SER A 144 11.11 -23.91 -0.95
CA SER A 144 11.63 -22.91 0.00
C SER A 144 11.16 -21.46 -0.19
N TYR A 145 10.23 -21.06 0.68
CA TYR A 145 9.99 -19.66 0.97
C TYR A 145 11.26 -19.08 1.61
N CYS A 146 11.73 -17.93 1.11
CA CYS A 146 12.78 -17.17 1.74
C CYS A 146 12.39 -15.69 1.75
N TRP A 147 12.39 -15.09 2.94
CA TRP A 147 12.24 -13.65 3.14
C TRP A 147 13.22 -12.82 2.30
N PHE A 148 14.42 -13.34 2.04
CA PHE A 148 15.39 -12.76 1.12
C PHE A 148 15.46 -13.60 -0.14
N ASN A 149 15.49 -13.01 -1.32
CA ASN A 149 15.61 -13.81 -2.55
C ASN A 149 16.99 -14.51 -2.60
N PRO A 150 17.07 -15.85 -2.40
CA PRO A 150 18.34 -16.56 -2.40
C PRO A 150 18.92 -16.65 -3.81
N GLY A 151 18.07 -16.52 -4.84
CA GLY A 151 18.46 -16.38 -6.24
C GLY A 151 19.19 -15.07 -6.54
N MET A 152 19.21 -14.12 -5.60
CA MET A 152 20.10 -12.96 -5.63
C MET A 152 21.49 -13.26 -5.07
N GLN A 153 21.91 -14.53 -4.93
CA GLN A 153 23.34 -14.82 -4.80
C GLN A 153 24.10 -13.89 -5.75
N PRO A 154 25.14 -13.18 -5.26
CA PRO A 154 25.88 -12.24 -6.10
C PRO A 154 26.19 -13.04 -7.35
N TRP A 155 25.83 -12.58 -8.54
CA TRP A 155 26.04 -13.28 -9.81
C TRP A 155 27.37 -14.02 -9.78
N ALA A 156 27.33 -15.28 -9.31
CA ALA A 156 28.43 -15.80 -8.50
C ALA A 156 29.52 -16.10 -9.49
N HIS A 157 30.53 -15.22 -9.51
CA HIS A 157 31.81 -15.38 -10.16
C HIS A 157 31.84 -16.56 -11.15
N GLU A 158 31.57 -16.37 -12.46
CA GLU A 158 32.21 -17.07 -13.59
C GLU A 158 31.44 -17.21 -14.93
N LEU A 159 30.11 -17.03 -15.05
CA LEU A 159 29.42 -17.40 -16.32
C LEU A 159 29.15 -16.29 -17.34
N VAL A 160 29.53 -15.03 -17.07
CA VAL A 160 29.55 -13.99 -18.13
C VAL A 160 30.89 -13.25 -18.06
N PRO A 161 31.76 -13.38 -19.09
CA PRO A 161 33.01 -12.64 -19.18
C PRO A 161 32.76 -11.12 -19.06
N HIS A 162 33.53 -10.52 -18.17
CA HIS A 162 33.43 -9.18 -17.57
C HIS A 162 33.49 -7.95 -18.51
N GLU A 163 33.26 -8.06 -19.82
CA GLU A 163 33.74 -7.00 -20.74
C GLU A 163 32.75 -5.89 -21.12
N THR A 164 31.46 -5.91 -20.76
CA THR A 164 30.52 -4.91 -21.32
C THR A 164 29.47 -4.27 -20.41
N PHE A 165 29.36 -4.63 -19.13
CA PHE A 165 28.51 -3.87 -18.20
C PHE A 165 29.38 -3.03 -17.26
N SER A 166 29.20 -1.70 -17.30
CA SER A 166 29.86 -0.81 -16.34
C SER A 166 29.50 -1.21 -14.92
N ASP A 167 30.50 -1.17 -14.05
CA ASP A 167 30.55 -1.70 -12.67
C ASP A 167 29.64 -0.94 -11.67
N ASP A 168 28.59 -0.27 -12.15
CA ASP A 168 27.77 0.67 -11.38
C ASP A 168 26.58 0.02 -10.67
N ARG A 169 26.37 -1.30 -10.80
CA ARG A 169 25.25 -1.97 -10.12
C ARG A 169 25.51 -2.03 -8.60
N PRO A 170 24.53 -1.63 -7.75
CA PRO A 170 24.69 -1.73 -6.31
C PRO A 170 24.90 -3.19 -5.91
N THR A 171 25.86 -3.43 -5.02
CA THR A 171 26.04 -4.76 -4.43
C THR A 171 24.79 -5.15 -3.65
N LEU A 172 24.53 -6.45 -3.53
CA LEU A 172 23.39 -6.99 -2.78
C LEU A 172 23.28 -6.38 -1.37
N GLY A 173 24.41 -6.26 -0.67
CA GLY A 173 24.46 -5.62 0.66
C GLY A 173 24.04 -4.14 0.65
N LYS A 174 24.33 -3.38 -0.41
CA LYS A 174 23.86 -2.00 -0.57
C LYS A 174 22.34 -1.95 -0.78
N MET A 175 21.77 -2.88 -1.52
CA MET A 175 20.31 -2.96 -1.71
C MET A 175 19.60 -3.28 -0.39
N PHE A 176 20.08 -4.25 0.39
CA PHE A 176 19.53 -4.54 1.72
C PHE A 176 19.74 -3.40 2.72
N SER A 177 20.88 -2.70 2.65
CA SER A 177 21.09 -1.49 3.43
C SER A 177 20.09 -0.39 3.06
N LEU A 178 19.84 -0.19 1.77
CA LEU A 178 18.84 0.77 1.31
C LEU A 178 17.44 0.40 1.81
N ALA A 179 17.06 -0.88 1.74
CA ALA A 179 15.78 -1.36 2.26
C ALA A 179 15.65 -1.16 3.79
N GLY A 180 16.69 -1.49 4.55
CA GLY A 180 16.72 -1.25 5.99
C GLY A 180 16.61 0.24 6.34
N TRP A 181 17.32 1.09 5.62
CA TRP A 181 17.20 2.54 5.78
C TRP A 181 15.81 3.05 5.42
N LEU A 182 15.21 2.59 4.30
CA LEU A 182 13.87 2.98 3.88
C LEU A 182 12.80 2.56 4.90
N ALA A 183 12.90 1.36 5.47
CA ALA A 183 12.01 0.92 6.53
C ALA A 183 12.11 1.81 7.78
N ALA A 184 13.32 2.25 8.15
CA ALA A 184 13.50 3.21 9.24
C ALA A 184 12.98 4.62 8.90
N GLN A 185 13.12 5.05 7.64
CA GLN A 185 12.53 6.31 7.17
C GLN A 185 11.01 6.26 7.19
N ALA A 186 10.39 5.12 6.88
CA ALA A 186 8.94 4.97 6.94
C ALA A 186 8.43 5.29 8.35
N ILE A 187 9.07 4.72 9.39
CA ILE A 187 8.76 5.02 10.79
C ILE A 187 8.91 6.53 11.08
N ALA A 188 10.04 7.12 10.69
CA ALA A 188 10.34 8.52 10.98
C ALA A 188 9.35 9.49 10.33
N ASN A 189 8.79 9.13 9.17
CA ASN A 189 7.81 9.93 8.43
C ASN A 189 6.36 9.58 8.77
N GLY A 190 6.12 8.63 9.70
CA GLY A 190 4.76 8.20 10.05
C GLY A 190 4.03 7.53 8.87
N VAL A 191 4.77 6.84 8.01
CA VAL A 191 4.24 6.10 6.86
C VAL A 191 4.61 4.63 6.96
N VAL A 192 3.97 3.80 6.17
CA VAL A 192 4.27 2.36 6.08
C VAL A 192 5.12 2.09 4.85
N LEU A 193 5.99 1.09 4.93
CA LEU A 193 6.70 0.48 3.81
C LEU A 193 6.07 -0.90 3.60
N PRO A 194 5.14 -1.05 2.65
CA PRO A 194 4.21 -2.19 2.53
C PRO A 194 4.85 -3.52 2.09
N LEU A 195 5.98 -3.89 2.66
CA LEU A 195 6.69 -5.12 2.39
C LEU A 195 5.97 -6.30 3.04
N PRO A 196 5.79 -7.40 2.32
CA PRO A 196 5.08 -8.59 2.79
C PRO A 196 5.99 -9.47 3.66
N LEU A 197 6.52 -8.90 4.74
CA LEU A 197 7.47 -9.53 5.65
C LEU A 197 6.74 -10.16 6.85
N PRO A 198 7.02 -11.43 7.21
CA PRO A 198 6.37 -12.10 8.34
C PRO A 198 6.89 -11.59 9.69
N VAL A 199 6.16 -11.88 10.79
CA VAL A 199 6.52 -11.45 12.15
C VAL A 199 7.94 -11.91 12.54
N ALA A 200 8.31 -13.14 12.15
CA ALA A 200 9.63 -13.68 12.47
C ALA A 200 10.78 -12.87 11.84
N PHE A 201 10.55 -12.11 10.76
CA PHE A 201 11.53 -11.19 10.19
C PHE A 201 11.84 -10.07 11.18
N PHE A 202 10.79 -9.51 11.80
CA PHE A 202 10.92 -8.44 12.78
C PHE A 202 11.53 -8.94 14.08
N ARG A 203 11.25 -10.20 14.47
CA ARG A 203 11.97 -10.84 15.58
C ARG A 203 13.45 -10.98 15.25
N PHE A 204 13.80 -11.38 14.03
CA PHE A 204 15.20 -11.41 13.60
C PHE A 204 15.80 -10.00 13.62
N LEU A 205 15.11 -8.98 13.11
CA LEU A 205 15.56 -7.58 13.09
C LEU A 205 15.89 -7.06 14.50
N MET A 206 15.10 -7.46 15.50
CA MET A 206 15.27 -7.07 16.90
C MET A 206 16.30 -7.90 17.66
N THR A 207 16.66 -9.07 17.15
CA THR A 207 17.61 -10.00 17.80
C THR A 207 19.04 -9.74 17.29
N PRO A 208 20.06 -9.73 18.16
CA PRO A 208 21.45 -9.67 17.70
C PRO A 208 21.77 -10.77 16.69
N VAL A 209 22.54 -10.43 15.65
CA VAL A 209 22.97 -11.39 14.63
C VAL A 209 23.69 -12.56 15.29
N GLY A 210 23.23 -13.79 15.02
CA GLY A 210 23.78 -15.03 15.60
C GLY A 210 23.01 -15.56 16.83
N GLU A 211 22.15 -14.75 17.45
CA GLU A 211 21.29 -15.19 18.57
C GLU A 211 19.88 -15.59 18.11
N PHE A 212 19.53 -15.29 16.86
CA PHE A 212 18.22 -15.63 16.32
C PHE A 212 18.11 -17.12 15.99
N HIS A 213 17.05 -17.73 16.51
CA HIS A 213 16.63 -19.10 16.17
C HIS A 213 15.18 -19.07 15.73
N ILE A 214 14.86 -19.61 14.56
CA ILE A 214 13.48 -19.73 14.06
C ILE A 214 12.76 -20.88 14.77
N THR A 215 11.52 -20.66 15.16
CA THR A 215 10.67 -21.67 15.82
C THR A 215 9.84 -22.42 14.78
N GLU A 216 9.45 -23.66 15.09
CA GLU A 216 8.61 -24.47 14.21
C GLU A 216 7.24 -23.82 13.93
N ALA A 217 6.69 -23.07 14.89
CA ALA A 217 5.44 -22.32 14.69
C ALA A 217 5.60 -21.23 13.63
N GLU A 218 6.72 -20.52 13.62
CA GLU A 218 7.02 -19.50 12.60
C GLU A 218 7.32 -20.16 11.25
N ILE A 219 8.03 -21.31 11.22
CA ILE A 219 8.22 -22.07 9.98
C ILE A 219 6.86 -22.49 9.42
N CYS A 220 5.90 -22.88 10.26
CA CYS A 220 4.55 -23.25 9.81
C CYS A 220 3.79 -22.09 9.15
N GLU A 221 4.01 -20.86 9.62
CA GLU A 221 3.42 -19.66 9.02
C GLU A 221 4.07 -19.32 7.67
N ILE A 222 5.38 -19.56 7.57
CA ILE A 222 6.23 -19.13 6.46
C ILE A 222 6.30 -20.18 5.33
N ASP A 223 6.58 -21.42 5.68
CA ASP A 223 6.72 -22.57 4.79
C ASP A 223 6.11 -23.84 5.42
N PRO A 224 4.77 -24.02 5.26
CA PRO A 224 4.09 -25.21 5.75
C PRO A 224 4.65 -26.53 5.19
N GLN A 225 5.26 -26.53 3.99
CA GLN A 225 5.83 -27.73 3.39
C GLN A 225 7.09 -28.18 4.15
N THR A 226 7.94 -27.24 4.54
CA THR A 226 9.11 -27.55 5.37
C THR A 226 8.68 -28.17 6.70
N VAL A 227 7.58 -27.72 7.32
CA VAL A 227 7.03 -28.37 8.53
C VAL A 227 6.57 -29.80 8.25
N GLN A 228 5.95 -30.07 7.10
CA GLN A 228 5.60 -31.45 6.71
C GLN A 228 6.83 -32.33 6.55
N THR A 229 7.91 -31.82 5.94
CA THR A 229 9.19 -32.55 5.82
C THR A 229 9.79 -32.84 7.20
N ILE A 230 9.79 -31.87 8.12
CA ILE A 230 10.23 -32.06 9.51
C ILE A 230 9.41 -33.17 10.19
N GLN A 231 8.09 -33.16 10.03
CA GLN A 231 7.20 -34.17 10.60
C GLN A 231 7.45 -35.56 9.99
N GLN A 232 7.70 -35.64 8.68
CA GLN A 232 8.05 -36.88 7.99
C GLN A 232 9.36 -37.47 8.53
N VAL A 233 10.41 -36.65 8.64
CA VAL A 233 11.72 -37.09 9.17
C VAL A 233 11.60 -37.54 10.64
N ARG A 234 10.83 -36.84 11.47
CA ARG A 234 10.55 -37.28 12.84
C ARG A 234 9.85 -38.64 12.86
N GLY A 235 8.86 -38.84 12.00
CA GLY A 235 8.08 -40.09 11.88
C GLY A 235 8.78 -41.27 11.20
N MET A 236 9.85 -41.04 10.45
CA MET A 236 10.61 -42.05 9.69
C MET A 236 11.18 -43.16 10.61
N ALA A 237 11.40 -44.39 10.13
CA ALA A 237 12.16 -45.36 10.92
C ALA A 237 13.64 -44.93 11.08
N ILE A 238 14.36 -45.42 12.10
CA ILE A 238 15.78 -45.05 12.29
C ILE A 238 16.64 -45.58 11.14
N GLU A 239 16.31 -46.77 10.65
CA GLU A 239 16.96 -47.43 9.53
C GLU A 239 16.73 -46.65 8.23
N GLU A 240 15.48 -46.30 7.93
CA GLU A 240 15.10 -45.47 6.77
C GLU A 240 15.81 -44.09 6.82
N PHE A 241 15.90 -43.48 8.01
CA PHE A 241 16.60 -42.22 8.18
C PHE A 241 18.11 -42.36 7.96
N ARG A 242 18.70 -43.48 8.39
CA ARG A 242 20.12 -43.76 8.09
C ARG A 242 20.36 -43.94 6.60
N ASP A 243 19.47 -44.65 5.91
CA ASP A 243 19.53 -44.82 4.46
C ASP A 243 19.40 -43.47 3.74
N MET A 244 18.55 -42.57 4.25
CA MET A 244 18.44 -41.19 3.77
C MET A 244 19.74 -40.40 3.97
N LEU A 245 20.36 -40.47 5.15
CA LEU A 245 21.66 -39.83 5.42
C LEU A 245 22.76 -40.36 4.50
N GLU A 246 22.80 -41.68 4.24
CA GLU A 246 23.76 -42.29 3.33
C GLU A 246 23.54 -41.82 1.88
N LEU A 247 22.28 -41.68 1.45
CA LEU A 247 21.93 -41.16 0.13
C LEU A 247 22.34 -39.69 -0.05
N GLU A 248 22.26 -38.89 1.01
CA GLU A 248 22.67 -37.47 1.03
C GLU A 248 24.19 -37.27 1.30
N ASP A 249 24.97 -38.34 1.46
CA ASP A 249 26.40 -38.31 1.81
C ASP A 249 26.66 -37.58 3.15
N LEU A 250 25.76 -37.74 4.12
CA LEU A 250 25.84 -37.17 5.46
C LEU A 250 26.34 -38.18 6.50
N ASP A 251 26.90 -37.66 7.60
CA ASP A 251 27.40 -38.51 8.69
C ASP A 251 26.27 -39.39 9.26
N PRO A 252 26.39 -40.74 9.22
CA PRO A 252 25.36 -41.65 9.70
C PRO A 252 25.13 -41.59 11.21
N THR A 253 25.98 -40.88 11.96
CA THR A 253 25.81 -40.61 13.39
C THR A 253 24.92 -39.39 13.68
N THR A 254 24.56 -38.61 12.65
CA THR A 254 23.66 -37.47 12.77
C THR A 254 22.32 -37.91 13.31
N THR A 255 21.82 -37.26 14.36
CA THR A 255 20.48 -37.54 14.88
C THR A 255 19.42 -36.82 14.05
N LYS A 256 18.17 -37.30 14.07
CA LYS A 256 17.06 -36.62 13.39
C LYS A 256 16.92 -35.15 13.79
N GLU A 257 17.06 -34.84 15.08
CA GLU A 257 16.94 -33.47 15.59
C GLU A 257 18.13 -32.59 15.17
N ASP A 258 19.32 -33.17 15.05
CA ASP A 258 20.48 -32.44 14.53
C ASP A 258 20.35 -32.16 13.04
N TRP A 259 19.89 -33.14 12.25
CA TRP A 259 19.57 -32.95 10.83
C TRP A 259 18.48 -31.89 10.65
N ILE A 260 17.39 -31.95 11.42
CA ILE A 260 16.30 -30.96 11.36
C ILE A 260 16.83 -29.56 11.68
N ARG A 261 17.62 -29.42 12.77
CA ARG A 261 18.20 -28.13 13.15
C ARG A 261 19.14 -27.58 12.07
N GLN A 262 19.98 -28.44 11.50
CA GLN A 262 20.90 -28.08 10.43
C GLN A 262 20.14 -27.67 9.17
N ASN A 263 19.15 -28.46 8.74
CA ASN A 263 18.33 -28.19 7.57
C ASN A 263 17.54 -26.87 7.71
N ILE A 264 16.94 -26.62 8.87
CA ILE A 264 16.27 -25.33 9.18
C ILE A 264 17.28 -24.17 9.13
N THR A 265 18.48 -24.37 9.67
CA THR A 265 19.54 -23.35 9.66
C THR A 265 19.99 -23.06 8.22
N ASP A 266 20.16 -24.09 7.40
CA ASP A 266 20.61 -23.93 6.01
C ASP A 266 19.55 -23.22 5.15
N ILE A 267 18.26 -23.51 5.37
CA ILE A 267 17.15 -22.88 4.64
C ILE A 267 16.96 -21.42 5.09
N PHE A 268 16.79 -21.18 6.39
CA PHE A 268 16.35 -19.88 6.90
C PHE A 268 17.47 -18.97 7.39
N MET A 269 18.66 -19.54 7.65
CA MET A 269 19.80 -18.87 8.29
C MET A 269 21.10 -19.13 7.52
N SER A 270 21.02 -19.34 6.21
CA SER A 270 22.21 -19.42 5.35
C SER A 270 23.11 -18.20 5.52
N GLU A 271 24.40 -18.35 5.24
CA GLU A 271 25.37 -17.26 5.35
C GLU A 271 24.94 -16.00 4.57
N VAL A 272 24.29 -16.20 3.40
CA VAL A 272 23.76 -15.12 2.57
C VAL A 272 22.63 -14.37 3.28
N ILE A 273 21.68 -15.09 3.88
CA ILE A 273 20.57 -14.51 4.65
C ILE A 273 21.09 -13.74 5.86
N VAL A 274 22.02 -14.32 6.61
CA VAL A 274 22.61 -13.67 7.79
C VAL A 274 23.33 -12.37 7.42
N LYS A 275 24.09 -12.36 6.31
CA LYS A 275 24.74 -11.15 5.80
C LYS A 275 23.74 -10.10 5.30
N ALA A 276 22.73 -10.52 4.55
CA ALA A 276 21.66 -9.65 4.07
C ALA A 276 20.94 -8.96 5.24
N MET A 277 20.59 -9.75 6.25
CA MET A 277 19.95 -9.25 7.46
C MET A 277 20.87 -8.33 8.26
N ALA A 278 22.16 -8.63 8.38
CA ALA A 278 23.11 -7.74 9.03
C ALA A 278 23.18 -6.36 8.35
N CYS A 279 23.23 -6.33 7.00
CA CYS A 279 23.17 -5.07 6.24
C CYS A 279 21.86 -4.31 6.47
N PHE A 280 20.73 -5.02 6.44
CA PHE A 280 19.41 -4.43 6.71
C PHE A 280 19.33 -3.86 8.13
N GLN A 281 19.67 -4.65 9.16
CA GLN A 281 19.67 -4.25 10.57
C GLN A 281 20.58 -3.03 10.80
N GLU A 282 21.81 -3.05 10.29
CA GLU A 282 22.76 -1.96 10.46
C GLU A 282 22.16 -0.66 9.92
N ALA A 283 21.62 -0.68 8.70
CA ALA A 283 21.03 0.50 8.08
C ALA A 283 19.72 0.95 8.75
N PHE A 284 18.88 0.02 9.19
CA PHE A 284 17.65 0.29 9.91
C PHE A 284 17.92 1.01 11.24
N PHE A 285 18.96 0.59 11.98
CA PHE A 285 19.28 1.20 13.27
C PHE A 285 20.19 2.43 13.20
N LYS A 286 20.68 2.84 12.00
CA LYS A 286 21.54 4.02 11.84
C LYS A 286 20.91 5.34 12.30
N CYS A 287 19.58 5.43 12.30
CA CYS A 287 18.85 6.62 12.78
C CYS A 287 18.68 6.67 14.31
N GLY A 288 19.26 5.74 15.07
CA GLY A 288 19.22 5.75 16.53
C GLY A 288 17.99 5.07 17.16
N LEU A 289 17.17 4.38 16.36
CA LEU A 289 15.97 3.67 16.85
C LEU A 289 16.30 2.66 17.96
N ARG A 290 17.44 1.97 17.88
CA ARG A 290 17.85 0.95 18.87
C ARG A 290 18.04 1.52 20.28
N GLN A 291 18.40 2.80 20.38
CA GLN A 291 18.62 3.49 21.65
C GLN A 291 17.31 4.07 22.22
N SER A 292 16.24 4.14 21.43
CA SER A 292 14.94 4.63 21.87
C SER A 292 14.33 3.72 22.93
N TYR A 293 13.84 4.31 24.03
CA TYR A 293 13.13 3.59 25.08
C TYR A 293 11.86 2.92 24.53
N ILE A 294 11.15 3.60 23.62
CA ILE A 294 9.92 3.08 23.00
C ILE A 294 10.24 1.82 22.20
N PHE A 295 11.31 1.85 21.40
CA PHE A 295 11.69 0.70 20.58
C PHE A 295 11.99 -0.56 21.40
N ARG A 296 12.59 -0.39 22.60
CA ARG A 296 12.89 -1.52 23.51
C ARG A 296 11.64 -2.17 24.11
N GLN A 297 10.48 -1.53 24.03
CA GLN A 297 9.22 -2.06 24.52
C GLN A 297 8.38 -2.73 23.43
N LEU A 298 8.67 -2.46 22.16
CA LEU A 298 7.93 -3.03 21.05
C LEU A 298 8.10 -4.54 21.01
N GLN A 299 7.03 -5.25 20.71
CA GLN A 299 7.10 -6.64 20.28
C GLN A 299 7.34 -6.70 18.76
N PRO A 300 7.80 -7.84 18.22
CA PRO A 300 7.96 -8.03 16.78
C PRO A 300 6.70 -7.68 15.96
N GLU A 301 5.51 -8.02 16.47
CA GLU A 301 4.21 -7.74 15.85
C GLU A 301 3.92 -6.23 15.83
N ASP A 302 4.25 -5.52 16.90
CA ASP A 302 4.11 -4.07 16.94
C ASP A 302 5.03 -3.42 15.90
N LEU A 303 6.27 -3.89 15.81
CA LEU A 303 7.23 -3.36 14.86
C LEU A 303 6.82 -3.67 13.41
N GLN A 304 6.30 -4.86 13.13
CA GLN A 304 5.71 -5.20 11.84
C GLN A 304 4.57 -4.24 11.51
N ALA A 305 3.61 -4.06 12.43
CA ALA A 305 2.47 -3.18 12.20
C ALA A 305 2.88 -1.71 11.97
N ILE A 306 3.95 -1.24 12.63
CA ILE A 306 4.49 0.10 12.43
C ILE A 306 5.22 0.22 11.08
N VAL A 307 6.05 -0.76 10.70
CA VAL A 307 6.87 -0.70 9.48
C VAL A 307 6.05 -1.03 8.25
N VAL A 308 5.33 -2.15 8.26
CA VAL A 308 4.62 -2.71 7.10
C VAL A 308 3.18 -2.22 7.04
N GLY A 309 2.62 -1.84 8.17
CA GLY A 309 1.18 -1.65 8.33
C GLY A 309 0.49 -2.94 8.76
N ARG A 310 -0.81 -2.82 9.00
CA ARG A 310 -1.67 -3.97 9.30
C ARG A 310 -1.78 -4.85 8.03
N PRO A 311 -1.84 -6.19 8.17
CA PRO A 311 -2.15 -7.06 7.05
C PRO A 311 -3.46 -6.62 6.40
N ASP A 312 -3.38 -6.26 5.13
CA ASP A 312 -4.49 -5.84 4.31
C ASP A 312 -4.30 -6.46 2.94
N ASP A 313 -5.21 -7.34 2.56
CA ASP A 313 -5.17 -8.03 1.27
C ASP A 313 -5.53 -7.11 0.10
N SER A 314 -5.92 -5.86 0.37
CA SER A 314 -6.36 -4.84 -0.59
C SER A 314 -7.61 -5.20 -1.41
N VAL A 315 -8.25 -6.33 -1.09
CA VAL A 315 -9.39 -6.89 -1.85
C VAL A 315 -10.60 -7.08 -0.94
N SER A 316 -10.39 -7.43 0.33
CA SER A 316 -11.46 -7.57 1.32
C SER A 316 -12.24 -6.28 1.48
N ASP A 317 -13.56 -6.42 1.67
CA ASP A 317 -14.44 -5.33 2.06
C ASP A 317 -14.07 -4.80 3.46
N PHE A 318 -14.42 -3.55 3.73
CA PHE A 318 -14.15 -2.87 4.99
C PHE A 318 -15.15 -1.74 5.22
N GLN A 319 -15.38 -1.35 6.47
CA GLN A 319 -16.24 -0.22 6.78
C GLN A 319 -15.42 1.07 6.85
N LEU A 320 -15.69 2.04 5.97
CA LEU A 320 -14.87 3.25 5.85
C LEU A 320 -14.89 4.04 7.17
N GLN A 321 -16.05 4.15 7.80
CA GLN A 321 -16.23 4.83 9.09
C GLN A 321 -15.60 4.08 10.28
N ALA A 322 -15.41 2.77 10.17
CA ALA A 322 -14.76 1.98 11.23
C ALA A 322 -13.24 2.05 11.14
N GLU A 323 -12.70 2.28 9.95
CA GLU A 323 -11.26 2.34 9.70
C GLU A 323 -10.71 3.78 9.74
N PHE A 324 -11.52 4.80 9.39
CA PHE A 324 -11.12 6.21 9.31
C PHE A 324 -11.97 7.11 10.21
N ARG A 325 -11.35 8.18 10.72
CA ARG A 325 -12.08 9.29 11.32
C ARG A 325 -12.54 10.23 10.22
N ILE A 326 -13.82 10.21 9.87
CA ILE A 326 -14.36 11.10 8.83
C ILE A 326 -14.85 12.40 9.48
N ILE A 327 -14.35 13.54 9.01
CA ILE A 327 -14.70 14.87 9.52
C ILE A 327 -15.37 15.66 8.40
N PRO A 328 -16.70 15.82 8.43
CA PRO A 328 -17.38 16.72 7.52
C PRO A 328 -17.12 18.19 7.90
N GLU A 329 -17.08 19.05 6.88
CA GLU A 329 -17.09 20.49 7.07
C GLU A 329 -18.37 20.97 7.78
N ALA A 330 -18.28 22.04 8.56
CA ALA A 330 -19.41 22.55 9.35
C ALA A 330 -20.63 22.94 8.48
N GLU A 331 -20.41 23.26 7.20
CA GLU A 331 -21.47 23.56 6.24
C GLU A 331 -22.45 22.39 6.02
N PHE A 332 -22.01 21.15 6.25
CA PHE A 332 -22.90 20.00 6.15
C PHE A 332 -24.05 20.02 7.16
N ASP A 333 -23.84 20.65 8.33
CA ASP A 333 -24.83 20.76 9.41
C ASP A 333 -25.70 22.03 9.32
N GLN A 334 -25.35 22.97 8.44
CA GLN A 334 -26.04 24.28 8.37
C GLN A 334 -27.48 24.16 7.86
N TYR A 335 -27.75 23.26 6.93
CA TYR A 335 -29.07 23.15 6.28
C TYR A 335 -29.57 21.70 6.24
N PRO A 336 -30.90 21.47 6.34
CA PRO A 336 -31.46 20.12 6.30
C PRO A 336 -31.07 19.29 5.06
N HIS A 337 -30.93 19.93 3.90
CA HIS A 337 -30.53 19.23 2.68
C HIS A 337 -29.07 18.86 2.63
N ASN A 338 -28.21 19.63 3.29
CA ASN A 338 -26.80 19.28 3.42
C ASN A 338 -26.64 18.05 4.33
N ARG A 339 -27.48 17.93 5.37
CA ARG A 339 -27.51 16.73 6.20
C ARG A 339 -27.99 15.50 5.43
N MET A 340 -29.10 15.63 4.68
CA MET A 340 -29.57 14.55 3.80
C MET A 340 -28.50 14.16 2.76
N PHE A 341 -27.77 15.15 2.23
CA PHE A 341 -26.64 14.93 1.32
C PHE A 341 -25.50 14.15 1.98
N LEU A 342 -25.09 14.54 3.19
CA LEU A 342 -24.05 13.85 3.96
C LEU A 342 -24.44 12.40 4.28
N GLU A 343 -25.67 12.18 4.75
CA GLU A 343 -26.19 10.84 5.06
C GLU A 343 -26.21 9.96 3.81
N THR A 344 -26.65 10.51 2.67
CA THR A 344 -26.67 9.80 1.38
C THR A 344 -25.26 9.53 0.87
N LEU A 345 -24.33 10.48 1.03
CA LEU A 345 -22.92 10.30 0.67
C LEU A 345 -22.28 9.17 1.46
N PHE A 346 -22.47 9.13 2.78
CA PHE A 346 -21.93 8.05 3.62
C PHE A 346 -22.44 6.69 3.20
N ASP A 347 -23.74 6.61 2.94
CA ASP A 347 -24.39 5.40 2.47
C ASP A 347 -23.83 4.95 1.10
N VAL A 348 -23.61 5.88 0.15
CA VAL A 348 -22.94 5.56 -1.14
C VAL A 348 -21.51 5.08 -0.95
N MET A 349 -20.73 5.71 -0.06
CA MET A 349 -19.34 5.29 0.19
C MET A 349 -19.26 3.92 0.85
N GLU A 350 -20.25 3.54 1.65
CA GLU A 350 -20.29 2.27 2.37
C GLU A 350 -20.91 1.13 1.53
N HIS A 351 -21.88 1.46 0.67
CA HIS A 351 -22.70 0.51 -0.11
C HIS A 351 -22.81 0.89 -1.60
N PRO A 352 -21.69 1.00 -2.35
CA PRO A 352 -21.73 1.57 -3.71
C PRO A 352 -22.46 0.69 -4.75
N HIS A 353 -22.64 -0.61 -4.49
CA HIS A 353 -23.32 -1.55 -5.39
C HIS A 353 -24.84 -1.35 -5.44
N GLU A 354 -25.46 -0.93 -4.33
CA GLU A 354 -26.90 -0.67 -4.27
C GLU A 354 -27.32 0.50 -5.17
N ALA A 355 -26.35 1.34 -5.57
CA ALA A 355 -26.57 2.49 -6.44
C ALA A 355 -26.46 2.15 -7.95
N GLY A 356 -26.40 0.87 -8.31
CA GLY A 356 -26.54 0.41 -9.71
C GLY A 356 -25.22 0.12 -10.45
N ALA A 357 -24.09 0.02 -9.75
CA ALA A 357 -22.83 -0.42 -10.35
C ALA A 357 -22.76 -1.96 -10.40
N ALA A 358 -22.52 -2.52 -11.58
CA ALA A 358 -22.37 -3.97 -11.78
C ALA A 358 -21.04 -4.56 -11.25
N GLN A 359 -20.20 -3.74 -10.60
CA GLN A 359 -18.89 -4.12 -10.08
C GLN A 359 -18.96 -4.68 -8.66
N ASP A 360 -17.94 -5.45 -8.26
CA ASP A 360 -17.73 -5.88 -6.88
C ASP A 360 -17.64 -4.65 -5.96
N ALA A 361 -18.56 -4.55 -5.01
CA ALA A 361 -18.65 -3.44 -4.07
C ALA A 361 -17.33 -3.20 -3.32
N SER A 362 -16.64 -4.29 -2.96
CA SER A 362 -15.38 -4.25 -2.24
C SER A 362 -14.30 -3.56 -3.07
N GLN A 363 -14.22 -3.92 -4.36
CA GLN A 363 -13.26 -3.32 -5.29
C GLN A 363 -13.54 -1.82 -5.48
N LEU A 364 -14.79 -1.41 -5.64
CA LEU A 364 -15.14 0.00 -5.80
C LEU A 364 -14.82 0.81 -4.53
N LYS A 365 -15.00 0.25 -3.32
CA LYS A 365 -14.57 0.88 -2.06
C LYS A 365 -13.07 1.03 -1.97
N ARG A 366 -12.29 0.05 -2.45
CA ARG A 366 -10.83 0.12 -2.53
C ARG A 366 -10.36 1.19 -3.52
N LEU A 367 -11.03 1.31 -4.67
CA LEU A 367 -10.74 2.37 -5.64
C LEU A 367 -11.12 3.75 -5.11
N LEU A 368 -12.24 3.88 -4.39
CA LEU A 368 -12.62 5.11 -3.70
C LEU A 368 -11.59 5.49 -2.65
N LEU A 369 -11.13 4.52 -1.85
CA LEU A 369 -10.09 4.76 -0.86
C LEU A 369 -8.78 5.24 -1.52
N LYS A 370 -8.38 4.61 -2.63
CA LYS A 370 -7.21 5.05 -3.43
C LYS A 370 -7.41 6.45 -3.98
N PHE A 371 -8.60 6.78 -4.47
CA PHE A 371 -8.92 8.12 -4.97
C PHE A 371 -8.76 9.18 -3.89
N ILE A 372 -9.23 8.91 -2.67
CA ILE A 372 -9.17 9.87 -1.55
C ILE A 372 -7.77 9.98 -0.94
N THR A 373 -7.11 8.84 -0.74
CA THR A 373 -5.89 8.75 0.10
C THR A 373 -4.61 8.47 -0.67
N GLY A 374 -4.70 8.25 -1.99
CA GLY A 374 -3.58 7.84 -2.83
C GLY A 374 -3.26 6.34 -2.77
N ARG A 375 -3.89 5.57 -1.86
CA ARG A 375 -3.61 4.15 -1.65
C ARG A 375 -4.87 3.31 -1.45
N ALA A 376 -4.84 2.06 -1.88
CA ALA A 376 -5.95 1.12 -1.67
C ALA A 376 -5.92 0.42 -0.30
N ARG A 377 -4.86 0.66 0.49
CA ARG A 377 -4.65 0.01 1.79
C ARG A 377 -5.22 0.80 2.95
N LEU A 378 -5.73 0.06 3.94
CA LEU A 378 -6.23 0.57 5.21
C LEU A 378 -5.11 1.15 6.07
N PRO A 379 -5.43 2.09 6.99
CA PRO A 379 -4.46 2.62 7.92
C PRO A 379 -3.94 1.53 8.86
N ALA A 380 -2.73 1.70 9.36
CA ALA A 380 -2.13 0.75 10.30
C ALA A 380 -3.00 0.54 11.54
N ARG A 381 -3.66 1.60 12.01
CA ARG A 381 -4.62 1.56 13.12
C ARG A 381 -5.95 2.23 12.74
N LYS A 382 -7.02 1.66 13.27
CA LYS A 382 -8.39 2.19 13.10
C LYS A 382 -8.50 3.60 13.68
N GLY A 383 -9.05 4.52 12.88
CA GLY A 383 -9.32 5.92 13.27
C GLY A 383 -8.08 6.81 13.38
N GLU A 384 -6.89 6.30 13.06
CA GLU A 384 -5.64 7.08 13.09
C GLU A 384 -5.60 8.12 11.96
N GLU A 385 -6.07 7.75 10.77
CA GLU A 385 -6.17 8.66 9.64
C GLU A 385 -7.53 9.35 9.57
N VAL A 386 -7.48 10.60 9.11
CA VAL A 386 -8.65 11.45 8.94
C VAL A 386 -8.99 11.52 7.46
N ILE A 387 -10.27 11.42 7.11
CA ILE A 387 -10.78 11.83 5.81
C ILE A 387 -11.61 13.10 6.03
N ARG A 388 -11.31 14.16 5.30
CA ARG A 388 -12.06 15.42 5.37
C ARG A 388 -13.05 15.47 4.22
N LEU A 389 -14.30 15.86 4.50
CA LEU A 389 -15.31 16.10 3.46
C LEU A 389 -15.54 17.60 3.38
N GLU A 390 -15.37 18.17 2.19
CA GLU A 390 -15.46 19.62 1.96
C GLU A 390 -16.46 19.94 0.84
N LEU A 391 -17.13 21.09 0.97
CA LEU A 391 -18.06 21.64 -0.02
C LEU A 391 -17.40 22.84 -0.73
N PRO A 392 -16.55 22.62 -1.75
CA PRO A 392 -15.70 23.67 -2.33
C PRO A 392 -16.46 24.81 -3.05
N TYR A 393 -17.76 24.65 -3.32
CA TYR A 393 -18.52 25.57 -4.18
C TYR A 393 -19.88 25.92 -3.59
N THR A 394 -20.04 27.16 -3.12
CA THR A 394 -21.35 27.75 -2.84
C THR A 394 -21.86 28.45 -4.09
N ALA A 395 -22.87 27.89 -4.76
CA ALA A 395 -23.56 28.57 -5.85
C ALA A 395 -24.59 29.56 -5.30
N MET A 396 -24.70 30.72 -5.94
CA MET A 396 -25.70 31.76 -5.59
C MET A 396 -26.74 31.95 -6.69
N THR A 397 -26.52 31.39 -7.88
CA THR A 397 -27.38 31.55 -9.05
C THR A 397 -27.68 30.20 -9.68
N SER A 398 -28.83 30.05 -10.34
CA SER A 398 -29.21 28.81 -11.00
C SER A 398 -28.21 28.38 -12.09
N GLN A 399 -27.57 29.31 -12.78
CA GLN A 399 -26.51 29.01 -13.75
C GLN A 399 -25.26 28.41 -13.08
N ALA A 400 -24.92 28.89 -11.88
CA ALA A 400 -23.84 28.30 -11.09
C ALA A 400 -24.22 26.88 -10.65
N TYR A 401 -25.48 26.64 -10.25
CA TYR A 401 -25.98 25.30 -9.95
C TYR A 401 -25.95 24.37 -11.18
N ASP A 402 -26.31 24.85 -12.37
CA ASP A 402 -26.17 24.08 -13.60
C ASP A 402 -24.71 23.65 -13.84
N SER A 403 -23.76 24.53 -13.54
CA SER A 403 -22.33 24.20 -13.62
C SER A 403 -21.92 23.15 -12.58
N ILE A 404 -22.45 23.23 -11.34
CA ILE A 404 -22.17 22.28 -10.26
C ILE A 404 -22.65 20.86 -10.62
N VAL A 405 -23.84 20.72 -11.22
CA VAL A 405 -24.39 19.41 -11.65
C VAL A 405 -23.41 18.64 -12.54
N HIS A 406 -22.61 19.35 -13.34
CA HIS A 406 -21.65 18.75 -14.26
C HIS A 406 -20.26 18.50 -13.66
N ARG A 407 -19.92 19.11 -12.52
CA ARG A 407 -18.62 18.91 -11.87
C ARG A 407 -18.49 17.51 -11.28
N LEU A 408 -17.28 16.99 -11.32
CA LEU A 408 -16.90 15.74 -10.67
C LEU A 408 -16.35 16.05 -9.27
N PRO A 409 -16.45 15.11 -8.31
CA PRO A 409 -15.71 15.18 -7.06
C PRO A 409 -14.20 15.25 -7.33
N GLN A 410 -13.48 15.91 -6.43
CA GLN A 410 -12.02 16.04 -6.49
C GLN A 410 -11.43 15.53 -5.17
N ALA A 411 -10.22 14.98 -5.21
CA ALA A 411 -9.55 14.50 -4.02
C ALA A 411 -8.14 15.06 -3.93
N HIS A 412 -7.72 15.35 -2.70
CA HIS A 412 -6.38 15.80 -2.35
C HIS A 412 -5.72 14.72 -1.49
N THR A 413 -4.98 13.82 -2.15
CA THR A 413 -4.38 12.66 -1.47
C THR A 413 -3.33 13.06 -0.43
N CYS A 414 -2.78 14.28 -0.53
CA CYS A 414 -1.81 14.80 0.43
C CYS A 414 -2.40 15.02 1.84
N ASN A 415 -3.69 15.29 1.95
CA ASN A 415 -4.37 15.57 3.22
C ASN A 415 -5.63 14.71 3.42
N ASN A 416 -5.85 13.71 2.56
CA ASN A 416 -7.03 12.85 2.55
C ASN A 416 -8.36 13.65 2.49
N THR A 417 -8.39 14.77 1.76
CA THR A 417 -9.60 15.57 1.57
C THR A 417 -10.36 15.12 0.33
N LEU A 418 -11.67 14.91 0.48
CA LEU A 418 -12.62 14.69 -0.60
C LEU A 418 -13.51 15.92 -0.74
N GLU A 419 -13.30 16.66 -1.82
CA GLU A 419 -14.11 17.80 -2.24
C GLU A 419 -15.29 17.33 -3.07
N ILE A 420 -16.51 17.58 -2.59
CA ILE A 420 -17.72 17.10 -3.27
C ILE A 420 -18.63 18.28 -3.58
N PRO A 421 -18.96 18.53 -4.86
CA PRO A 421 -19.96 19.53 -5.19
C PRO A 421 -21.29 19.20 -4.51
N ASN A 422 -21.99 20.21 -4.00
CA ASN A 422 -23.27 20.03 -3.32
C ASN A 422 -24.37 19.60 -4.31
N TYR A 423 -24.42 18.31 -4.63
CA TYR A 423 -25.33 17.77 -5.63
C TYR A 423 -26.79 17.85 -5.20
N CYS A 424 -27.08 17.89 -3.89
CA CYS A 424 -28.44 18.07 -3.42
C CYS A 424 -28.98 19.45 -3.77
N GLU A 425 -28.24 20.52 -3.46
CA GLU A 425 -28.62 21.87 -3.90
C GLU A 425 -28.64 21.97 -5.42
N ALA A 426 -27.64 21.38 -6.09
CA ALA A 426 -27.59 21.38 -7.55
C ALA A 426 -28.87 20.75 -8.14
N LEU A 427 -29.32 19.60 -7.64
CA LEU A 427 -30.57 18.97 -8.09
C LEU A 427 -31.79 19.84 -7.79
N LEU A 428 -31.84 20.53 -6.65
CA LEU A 428 -33.00 21.36 -6.28
C LEU A 428 -33.09 22.66 -7.08
N PHE A 429 -31.96 23.31 -7.37
CA PHE A 429 -31.90 24.69 -7.86
C PHE A 429 -31.35 24.86 -9.30
N SER A 430 -30.81 23.80 -9.89
CA SER A 430 -30.37 23.77 -11.29
C SER A 430 -31.56 23.88 -12.25
N THR A 431 -31.48 24.77 -13.24
CA THR A 431 -32.55 24.89 -14.26
C THR A 431 -32.64 23.67 -15.17
N THR A 432 -31.54 22.92 -15.27
CA THR A 432 -31.45 21.68 -16.06
C THR A 432 -31.97 20.45 -15.32
N SER A 433 -32.10 20.52 -13.99
CA SER A 433 -32.66 19.43 -13.17
C SER A 433 -34.14 19.16 -13.45
N TRP A 434 -34.55 17.89 -13.32
CA TRP A 434 -35.96 17.49 -13.37
C TRP A 434 -36.76 18.07 -12.19
N TRP A 435 -36.14 18.13 -11.00
CA TRP A 435 -36.76 18.62 -9.77
C TRP A 435 -37.17 20.08 -9.91
N PHE A 436 -36.26 20.93 -10.39
CA PHE A 436 -36.55 22.35 -10.64
C PHE A 436 -37.65 22.55 -11.70
N ARG A 437 -37.65 21.77 -12.78
CA ARG A 437 -38.60 21.96 -13.90
C ARG A 437 -40.01 21.49 -13.59
N ASN A 438 -40.16 20.42 -12.80
CA ASN A 438 -41.47 19.81 -12.55
C ASN A 438 -42.11 20.25 -11.23
N LYS A 439 -41.30 20.68 -10.26
CA LYS A 439 -41.82 21.37 -9.09
C LYS A 439 -42.01 22.81 -9.50
N LYS A 440 -43.27 23.17 -9.79
CA LYS A 440 -43.71 24.56 -9.79
C LYS A 440 -43.55 25.08 -8.37
N TRP A 441 -42.32 25.38 -7.96
CA TRP A 441 -42.05 26.25 -6.84
C TRP A 441 -42.97 27.45 -7.06
N GLN A 442 -43.87 27.75 -6.12
CA GLN A 442 -44.99 28.69 -6.32
C GLN A 442 -44.55 30.14 -6.57
N VAL A 443 -43.27 30.37 -6.82
CA VAL A 443 -42.65 31.61 -7.25
C VAL A 443 -42.82 31.71 -8.77
N GLU A 444 -43.47 32.77 -9.26
CA GLU A 444 -43.75 32.94 -10.69
C GLU A 444 -42.47 32.81 -11.55
N PRO A 445 -42.43 31.91 -12.57
CA PRO A 445 -41.23 31.63 -13.37
C PRO A 445 -40.64 32.80 -14.15
N GLN A 446 -41.34 33.94 -14.25
CA GLN A 446 -41.04 34.98 -15.25
C GLN A 446 -39.78 35.81 -14.93
N ASN A 447 -39.17 35.66 -13.74
CA ASN A 447 -37.95 36.39 -13.34
C ASN A 447 -36.78 35.49 -12.88
N MET A 448 -36.82 34.17 -13.10
CA MET A 448 -35.88 33.24 -12.45
C MET A 448 -34.45 33.20 -13.00
N ASN A 449 -34.14 33.78 -14.17
CA ASN A 449 -32.78 33.76 -14.72
C ASN A 449 -31.75 34.51 -13.85
N HIS A 450 -32.20 35.28 -12.85
CA HIS A 450 -31.36 36.01 -11.90
C HIS A 450 -31.83 35.88 -10.43
N VAL A 451 -32.66 34.88 -10.10
CA VAL A 451 -33.10 34.70 -8.71
C VAL A 451 -31.92 34.19 -7.89
N MET A 452 -31.45 35.04 -6.99
CA MET A 452 -30.54 34.67 -5.92
C MET A 452 -31.26 33.66 -5.02
N VAL A 453 -30.69 32.48 -4.84
CA VAL A 453 -31.19 31.53 -3.84
C VAL A 453 -30.91 32.11 -2.47
N THR A 454 -31.96 32.36 -1.69
CA THR A 454 -31.83 32.93 -0.35
C THR A 454 -31.63 31.82 0.69
N ASP A 455 -31.12 32.17 1.87
CA ASP A 455 -30.99 31.20 2.96
C ASP A 455 -32.35 30.65 3.42
N TRP A 456 -33.42 31.45 3.28
CA TRP A 456 -34.78 30.97 3.54
C TRP A 456 -35.22 29.86 2.59
N ASP A 457 -34.86 29.99 1.30
CA ASP A 457 -35.12 28.95 0.30
C ASP A 457 -34.38 27.66 0.69
N ARG A 458 -33.12 27.78 1.12
CA ARG A 458 -32.29 26.65 1.58
C ARG A 458 -32.88 25.94 2.81
N GLU A 459 -33.34 26.67 3.81
CA GLU A 459 -33.92 26.08 5.03
C GLU A 459 -35.29 25.41 4.79
N SER A 460 -36.11 26.01 3.92
CA SER A 460 -37.52 25.64 3.82
C SER A 460 -37.79 24.55 2.78
N ILE A 461 -36.98 24.47 1.72
CA ILE A 461 -37.34 23.71 0.52
C ILE A 461 -37.57 22.22 0.77
N LEU A 462 -36.73 21.56 1.57
CA LEU A 462 -36.94 20.15 1.92
C LEU A 462 -38.14 19.95 2.84
N ASN A 463 -38.36 20.86 3.78
CA ASN A 463 -39.48 20.78 4.72
C ASN A 463 -40.83 20.93 4.01
N LEU A 464 -40.85 21.55 2.82
CA LEU A 464 -42.03 21.69 1.97
C LEU A 464 -42.29 20.45 1.09
N LEU A 465 -41.31 19.55 0.93
CA LEU A 465 -41.49 18.33 0.15
C LEU A 465 -42.24 17.25 0.95
N PRO A 466 -43.30 16.63 0.38
CA PRO A 466 -43.90 15.43 0.95
C PRO A 466 -42.87 14.33 1.17
N GLU A 467 -43.10 13.46 2.15
CA GLU A 467 -42.18 12.35 2.50
C GLU A 467 -41.82 11.47 1.31
N GLU A 468 -42.79 11.13 0.47
CA GLU A 468 -42.57 10.34 -0.76
C GLU A 468 -41.61 11.05 -1.73
N GLU A 469 -41.72 12.38 -1.84
CA GLU A 469 -40.86 13.16 -2.71
C GLU A 469 -39.45 13.32 -2.13
N ARG A 470 -39.33 13.46 -0.81
CA ARG A 470 -38.02 13.44 -0.13
C ARG A 470 -37.32 12.09 -0.34
N SER A 471 -38.04 10.99 -0.18
CA SER A 471 -37.51 9.65 -0.44
C SER A 471 -37.07 9.48 -1.90
N ARG A 472 -37.86 9.98 -2.85
CA ARG A 472 -37.48 9.96 -4.28
C ARG A 472 -36.26 10.83 -4.55
N LEU A 473 -36.18 12.04 -3.99
CA LEU A 473 -35.02 12.91 -4.12
C LEU A 473 -33.77 12.26 -3.57
N GLN A 474 -33.87 11.59 -2.42
CA GLN A 474 -32.77 10.84 -1.83
C GLN A 474 -32.30 9.70 -2.75
N GLY A 475 -33.23 8.97 -3.38
CA GLY A 475 -32.90 7.95 -4.38
C GLY A 475 -32.18 8.51 -5.61
N ASP A 476 -32.68 9.61 -6.17
CA ASP A 476 -32.04 10.29 -7.30
C ASP A 476 -30.64 10.83 -6.92
N LEU A 477 -30.52 11.39 -5.71
CA LEU A 477 -29.26 11.90 -5.17
C LEU A 477 -28.24 10.77 -4.96
N ARG A 478 -28.65 9.63 -4.41
CA ARG A 478 -27.81 8.43 -4.25
C ARG A 478 -27.22 7.98 -5.60
N ALA A 479 -28.09 7.83 -6.62
CA ALA A 479 -27.66 7.45 -7.96
C ALA A 479 -26.70 8.48 -8.57
N TRP A 480 -26.96 9.78 -8.36
CA TRP A 480 -26.13 10.86 -8.88
C TRP A 480 -24.74 10.88 -8.24
N ILE A 481 -24.66 10.82 -6.90
CA ILE A 481 -23.39 10.79 -6.16
C ILE A 481 -22.56 9.58 -6.61
N CYS A 482 -23.17 8.40 -6.65
CA CYS A 482 -22.47 7.18 -7.07
C CYS A 482 -21.90 7.32 -8.49
N GLY A 483 -22.72 7.71 -9.47
CA GLY A 483 -22.28 7.89 -10.84
C GLY A 483 -21.13 8.90 -10.96
N LYS A 484 -21.21 10.02 -10.24
CA LYS A 484 -20.17 11.05 -10.24
C LYS A 484 -18.86 10.59 -9.59
N LEU A 485 -18.93 9.85 -8.48
CA LEU A 485 -17.74 9.27 -7.84
C LEU A 485 -17.08 8.22 -8.74
N VAL A 486 -17.86 7.29 -9.31
CA VAL A 486 -17.34 6.28 -10.24
C VAL A 486 -16.64 6.94 -11.43
N MET A 487 -17.24 7.98 -12.02
CA MET A 487 -16.61 8.75 -13.10
C MET A 487 -15.31 9.45 -12.66
N ALA A 488 -15.28 10.05 -11.47
CA ALA A 488 -14.07 10.69 -10.95
C ALA A 488 -12.94 9.69 -10.70
N ILE A 489 -13.27 8.54 -10.09
CA ILE A 489 -12.34 7.44 -9.85
C ILE A 489 -11.78 6.90 -11.17
N ALA A 490 -12.64 6.65 -12.17
CA ALA A 490 -12.22 6.17 -13.48
C ALA A 490 -11.29 7.17 -14.17
N ASN A 491 -11.61 8.47 -14.11
CA ASN A 491 -10.75 9.51 -14.67
C ASN A 491 -9.40 9.61 -13.96
N ALA A 492 -9.36 9.49 -12.63
CA ALA A 492 -8.11 9.53 -11.87
C ALA A 492 -7.22 8.31 -12.17
N ASN A 493 -7.81 7.11 -12.24
CA ASN A 493 -7.08 5.87 -12.50
C ASN A 493 -6.68 5.70 -13.97
N SER A 494 -7.28 6.44 -14.91
CA SER A 494 -6.91 6.37 -16.33
C SER A 494 -5.45 6.80 -16.60
N TYR A 495 -4.83 7.51 -15.65
CA TYR A 495 -3.42 7.89 -15.69
C TYR A 495 -2.47 6.82 -15.15
N ASP A 496 -2.99 5.78 -14.49
CA ASP A 496 -2.26 4.69 -13.81
C ASP A 496 -2.34 3.34 -14.56
N LEU A 497 -2.86 3.34 -15.80
CA LEU A 497 -3.26 2.13 -16.55
C LEU A 497 -2.12 1.19 -16.99
N ASP A 498 -0.88 1.40 -16.54
CA ASP A 498 0.20 0.44 -16.77
C ASP A 498 0.19 -0.75 -15.78
N GLU A 499 -0.57 -0.68 -14.66
CA GLU A 499 -0.49 -1.70 -13.58
C GLU A 499 -1.80 -2.44 -13.22
N MET A 500 -2.93 -2.23 -13.92
CA MET A 500 -4.18 -2.96 -13.65
C MET A 500 -4.53 -3.98 -14.76
N PRO A 501 -5.08 -5.17 -14.43
CA PRO A 501 -5.67 -6.05 -15.45
C PRO A 501 -6.77 -5.30 -16.21
N ALA A 502 -6.76 -5.43 -17.53
CA ALA A 502 -7.64 -4.70 -18.44
C ALA A 502 -9.12 -4.81 -18.02
N THR A 503 -9.70 -3.72 -17.54
CA THR A 503 -11.13 -3.63 -17.22
C THR A 503 -11.91 -3.43 -18.51
N SER A 504 -12.66 -4.44 -18.94
CA SER A 504 -13.66 -4.33 -20.01
C SER A 504 -14.94 -3.67 -19.48
N ASP A 505 -15.57 -2.87 -20.34
CA ASP A 505 -16.95 -2.36 -20.27
C ASP A 505 -17.25 -1.27 -19.22
N PHE A 506 -16.95 -0.03 -19.59
CA PHE A 506 -17.58 1.17 -19.02
C PHE A 506 -18.73 1.64 -19.94
N ASP A 507 -19.94 1.14 -19.72
CA ASP A 507 -21.15 1.79 -20.21
C ASP A 507 -21.60 2.83 -19.17
N ILE A 508 -21.15 4.08 -19.35
CA ILE A 508 -21.65 5.22 -18.57
C ILE A 508 -23.04 5.58 -19.11
N PRO A 509 -24.11 5.60 -18.29
CA PRO A 509 -25.42 6.06 -18.73
C PRO A 509 -25.32 7.54 -19.13
N SER A 510 -25.44 7.84 -20.43
CA SER A 510 -25.54 9.22 -20.92
C SER A 510 -26.87 9.88 -20.56
N GLN A 511 -27.82 9.11 -20.01
CA GLN A 511 -29.11 9.60 -19.50
C GLN A 511 -29.52 8.84 -18.23
N PRO A 512 -30.22 9.51 -17.29
CA PRO A 512 -30.85 8.83 -16.15
C PRO A 512 -31.86 7.77 -16.63
N PRO A 513 -32.19 6.77 -15.80
CA PRO A 513 -33.14 5.71 -16.16
C PRO A 513 -34.43 6.30 -16.71
N SER A 514 -34.87 5.78 -17.85
CA SER A 514 -36.06 6.24 -18.55
C SER A 514 -37.31 6.01 -17.69
N VAL A 515 -37.95 7.11 -17.29
CA VAL A 515 -39.28 7.07 -16.65
C VAL A 515 -40.31 6.68 -17.72
N PRO A 516 -41.18 5.68 -17.48
CA PRO A 516 -42.22 5.30 -18.45
C PRO A 516 -43.19 6.48 -18.65
N GLY A 517 -43.26 7.05 -19.87
CA GLY A 517 -44.35 7.95 -20.27
C GLY A 517 -44.03 9.33 -20.87
N LEU A 518 -42.80 9.63 -21.31
CA LEU A 518 -42.47 10.90 -22.00
C LEU A 518 -42.06 10.69 -23.47
N PRO A 519 -42.44 11.60 -24.39
CA PRO A 519 -42.08 11.50 -25.81
C PRO A 519 -40.62 11.92 -26.06
N SER A 520 -39.95 11.22 -26.97
CA SER A 520 -38.55 11.45 -27.34
C SER A 520 -38.33 12.78 -28.09
N LEU A 521 -37.27 13.50 -27.72
CA LEU A 521 -36.77 14.67 -28.45
C LEU A 521 -35.68 14.28 -29.48
N PRO A 522 -35.48 15.06 -30.55
CA PRO A 522 -34.60 14.69 -31.65
C PRO A 522 -33.12 14.84 -31.29
N SER A 523 -32.31 13.92 -31.79
CA SER A 523 -30.85 13.86 -31.60
C SER A 523 -30.13 14.96 -32.39
N ILE A 524 -29.17 15.62 -31.73
CA ILE A 524 -28.19 16.52 -32.35
C ILE A 524 -26.82 15.86 -32.21
N SER A 525 -26.17 15.58 -33.35
CA SER A 525 -24.82 15.01 -33.40
C SER A 525 -23.76 16.10 -33.32
N ILE A 526 -22.78 15.96 -32.44
CA ILE A 526 -21.57 16.80 -32.40
C ILE A 526 -20.36 15.91 -32.71
N HIS A 527 -19.58 16.28 -33.72
CA HIS A 527 -18.28 15.72 -34.03
C HIS A 527 -17.19 16.39 -33.17
N SER A 528 -16.42 15.63 -32.39
CA SER A 528 -15.15 16.13 -31.86
C SER A 528 -14.13 15.01 -31.60
N GLU A 529 -13.33 14.66 -32.61
CA GLU A 529 -12.22 13.71 -32.48
C GLU A 529 -10.85 14.31 -32.89
N ALA A 530 -10.79 15.61 -33.22
CA ALA A 530 -9.60 16.21 -33.82
C ALA A 530 -8.70 17.03 -32.85
N SER A 531 -9.11 17.31 -31.61
CA SER A 531 -8.36 18.21 -30.71
C SER A 531 -7.45 17.53 -29.68
N ALA A 532 -7.58 16.21 -29.44
CA ALA A 532 -6.82 15.52 -28.40
C ALA A 532 -5.40 15.09 -28.82
N ARG A 533 -5.06 15.08 -30.12
CA ARG A 533 -3.77 14.57 -30.63
C ARG A 533 -2.64 15.61 -30.75
N ALA A 534 -2.91 16.88 -30.45
CA ALA A 534 -1.92 17.97 -30.68
C ALA A 534 -1.08 18.36 -29.44
N LEU A 535 -1.37 17.86 -28.24
CA LEU A 535 -0.67 18.27 -27.00
C LEU A 535 0.34 17.25 -26.45
N ALA A 536 0.43 16.04 -27.01
CA ALA A 536 1.25 14.94 -26.47
C ALA A 536 2.71 14.89 -26.99
N ARG A 537 3.27 15.98 -27.52
CA ARG A 537 4.62 15.97 -28.15
C ARG A 537 5.64 16.98 -27.61
N SER A 538 5.38 17.64 -26.48
CA SER A 538 6.37 18.56 -25.91
C SER A 538 6.41 18.50 -24.39
N SER A 539 7.20 17.58 -23.84
CA SER A 539 7.86 17.68 -22.51
C SER A 539 8.77 16.48 -22.29
N ILE A 540 10.04 16.58 -22.69
CA ILE A 540 11.12 15.73 -22.17
C ILE A 540 11.88 16.61 -21.18
N VAL A 541 11.72 16.34 -19.88
CA VAL A 541 12.52 16.94 -18.81
C VAL A 541 13.60 15.94 -18.44
N GLN A 542 14.87 16.30 -18.66
CA GLN A 542 16.02 15.54 -18.17
C GLN A 542 16.16 15.76 -16.66
N LEU A 543 16.20 14.67 -15.89
CA LEU A 543 16.56 14.67 -14.47
C LEU A 543 18.10 14.71 -14.31
N PRO A 544 18.65 15.43 -13.32
CA PRO A 544 20.09 15.50 -13.09
C PRO A 544 20.62 14.26 -12.35
N SER A 545 21.89 13.92 -12.61
CA SER A 545 22.62 12.83 -11.97
C SER A 545 22.81 13.04 -10.46
N ALA A 546 22.65 11.96 -9.69
CA ALA A 546 22.76 11.96 -8.23
C ALA A 546 24.22 11.80 -7.76
N ASP A 547 24.93 12.92 -7.55
CA ASP A 547 26.26 12.98 -6.93
C ASP A 547 26.24 13.69 -5.57
N TRP A 548 25.37 13.26 -4.66
CA TRP A 548 25.33 13.79 -3.29
C TRP A 548 25.19 12.68 -2.27
N LEU A 549 26.30 12.12 -1.79
CA LEU A 549 26.44 11.52 -0.46
C LEU A 549 27.95 11.33 -0.18
N LEU A 550 28.52 12.20 0.69
CA LEU A 550 29.60 11.98 1.67
C LEU A 550 30.38 13.30 1.92
N PRO A 551 30.49 13.79 3.17
CA PRO A 551 31.43 14.86 3.50
C PRO A 551 32.86 14.28 3.56
N GLY A 552 33.74 14.83 2.73
CA GLY A 552 35.14 14.42 2.62
C GLY A 552 35.96 14.76 3.86
N VAL A 553 36.55 13.75 4.49
CA VAL A 553 37.74 13.88 5.33
C VAL A 553 38.95 13.90 4.39
N ARG A 554 39.45 15.09 4.06
CA ARG A 554 40.76 15.24 3.41
C ARG A 554 41.86 15.23 4.48
N GLY A 555 42.58 14.12 4.55
CA GLY A 555 43.93 14.10 5.10
C GLY A 555 44.89 14.80 4.14
N SER A 556 45.71 15.70 4.67
CA SER A 556 46.93 16.18 4.00
C SER A 556 48.09 16.03 4.96
N GLY A 557 49.16 15.40 4.46
CA GLY A 557 50.37 15.13 5.21
C GLY A 557 51.44 16.21 5.04
N SER A 558 52.34 16.19 6.02
CA SER A 558 53.74 16.68 6.06
C SER A 558 54.02 18.18 5.91
N GLN A 559 54.59 18.80 6.96
CA GLN A 559 56.05 19.03 7.08
C GLN A 559 56.44 19.79 8.37
N THR A 560 57.47 19.26 9.03
CA THR A 560 58.61 19.89 9.75
C THR A 560 58.44 20.97 10.83
N ASP A 561 59.01 20.61 11.99
CA ASP A 561 59.97 21.35 12.84
C ASP A 561 59.56 22.43 13.87
N SER A 562 60.18 22.24 15.05
CA SER A 562 60.65 23.22 16.04
C SER A 562 59.72 23.77 17.13
N ALA A 563 59.86 23.14 18.32
CA ALA A 563 60.07 23.74 19.65
C ALA A 563 59.52 25.15 19.98
N ARG A 564 58.64 25.25 20.99
CA ARG A 564 58.90 25.87 22.32
C ARG A 564 57.63 25.98 23.17
N ARG A 565 57.88 25.87 24.49
CA ARG A 565 57.05 26.14 25.67
C ARG A 565 55.96 27.22 25.49
N LEU A 566 54.81 27.03 26.13
CA LEU A 566 54.32 27.81 27.29
C LEU A 566 52.89 27.38 27.67
N SER A 567 52.69 26.97 28.94
CA SER A 567 51.40 27.06 29.64
C SER A 567 50.97 28.55 29.72
N PRO A 568 49.69 28.94 29.97
CA PRO A 568 49.12 28.75 31.31
C PRO A 568 47.57 28.68 31.46
N ASN A 569 47.17 28.23 32.66
CA ASN A 569 46.05 28.69 33.51
C ASN A 569 44.57 28.51 33.09
N LEU A 570 43.96 27.51 33.76
CA LEU A 570 42.57 27.51 34.25
C LEU A 570 42.43 28.45 35.47
N PRO A 571 41.25 29.05 35.71
CA PRO A 571 40.81 29.38 37.05
C PRO A 571 39.78 28.35 37.54
N ALA A 572 40.05 27.83 38.74
CA ALA A 572 39.10 27.12 39.58
C ALA A 572 38.04 28.10 40.11
N VAL A 573 36.78 27.67 40.16
CA VAL A 573 35.72 28.34 40.94
C VAL A 573 35.22 27.35 41.98
N ALA A 574 35.23 27.85 43.22
CA ALA A 574 34.97 27.13 44.46
C ALA A 574 33.49 26.78 44.64
N LEU A 575 33.25 25.63 45.27
CA LEU A 575 32.05 25.35 46.03
C LEU A 575 32.04 26.22 47.30
N ASP A 576 30.89 26.79 47.66
CA ASP A 576 30.38 26.80 49.04
C ASP A 576 28.90 27.25 49.08
N ASP A 577 28.22 26.81 50.13
CA ASP A 577 26.91 27.21 50.68
C ASP A 577 25.60 26.58 50.14
N LEU A 578 25.19 25.49 50.80
CA LEU A 578 23.81 24.99 50.89
C LEU A 578 23.24 25.23 52.30
N PRO A 579 22.00 25.72 52.47
CA PRO A 579 21.31 25.70 53.75
C PRO A 579 20.47 24.41 53.95
N PRO A 580 20.16 24.02 55.20
CA PRO A 580 19.54 22.73 55.54
C PRO A 580 18.01 22.74 55.40
N PRO A 581 17.35 21.57 55.30
CA PRO A 581 15.90 21.49 55.13
C PRO A 581 15.17 21.61 56.47
N GLY A 582 14.19 22.51 56.50
CA GLY A 582 13.25 22.72 57.59
C GLY A 582 12.01 21.83 57.49
N VAL A 583 11.63 21.35 58.67
CA VAL A 583 10.50 20.53 59.14
C VAL A 583 9.10 20.91 58.61
N LEU A 584 8.28 19.87 58.46
CA LEU A 584 6.83 19.80 58.22
C LEU A 584 5.97 20.68 59.15
N GLU A 585 4.94 21.32 58.58
CA GLU A 585 3.68 21.57 59.28
C GLU A 585 2.46 21.25 58.40
N SER A 586 1.50 20.61 59.06
CA SER A 586 0.23 20.08 58.60
C SER A 586 -0.84 21.15 58.39
N ALA A 587 -1.73 20.94 57.42
CA ALA A 587 -3.09 21.45 57.49
C ALA A 587 -4.08 20.45 56.89
N ASN A 588 -4.98 19.97 57.76
CA ASN A 588 -6.21 19.26 57.42
C ASN A 588 -7.06 20.08 56.46
N ASN A 589 -7.84 19.40 55.63
CA ASN A 589 -9.27 19.68 55.55
C ASN A 589 -10.02 18.46 55.01
N ASP A 590 -11.00 18.08 55.82
CA ASP A 590 -12.06 17.13 55.56
C ASP A 590 -12.89 17.54 54.33
N LEU A 591 -13.43 16.55 53.62
CA LEU A 591 -14.77 16.61 53.02
C LEU A 591 -15.21 15.17 52.73
N GLU A 592 -16.18 14.75 53.54
CA GLU A 592 -17.03 13.57 53.34
C GLU A 592 -17.90 13.76 52.09
N ASP A 593 -18.14 12.70 51.33
CA ASP A 593 -19.50 12.41 50.85
C ASP A 593 -19.62 10.95 50.38
N GLU A 594 -20.75 10.38 50.78
CA GLU A 594 -21.14 8.97 50.73
C GLU A 594 -21.61 8.51 49.34
N VAL A 595 -21.29 7.26 48.95
CA VAL A 595 -22.09 6.47 47.98
C VAL A 595 -22.04 4.98 48.38
N PRO A 596 -23.15 4.20 48.32
CA PRO A 596 -23.33 3.02 49.15
C PRO A 596 -22.88 1.69 48.53
N LEU A 597 -22.57 0.78 49.44
CA LEU A 597 -22.30 -0.65 49.27
C LEU A 597 -23.48 -1.42 48.66
N LEU A 598 -23.20 -2.25 47.65
CA LEU A 598 -24.00 -3.45 47.37
C LEU A 598 -23.09 -4.68 47.29
N SER A 599 -23.31 -5.55 48.26
CA SER A 599 -22.71 -6.86 48.46
C SER A 599 -23.28 -7.91 47.51
N SER A 600 -22.43 -8.77 46.95
CA SER A 600 -22.69 -10.23 46.95
C SER A 600 -21.46 -11.02 46.47
N HIS A 601 -20.89 -11.76 47.42
CA HIS A 601 -20.12 -12.98 47.19
C HIS A 601 -21.06 -14.17 47.47
N PRO A 602 -20.85 -15.37 46.89
CA PRO A 602 -20.02 -16.33 47.62
C PRO A 602 -19.19 -17.35 46.82
N SER A 603 -18.16 -17.84 47.52
CA SER A 603 -17.54 -19.20 47.51
C SER A 603 -16.77 -19.67 46.27
N ARG A 604 -15.42 -19.78 46.36
CA ARG A 604 -14.58 -20.85 46.96
C ARG A 604 -14.39 -22.06 46.03
N LEU A 605 -13.14 -22.30 45.62
CA LEU A 605 -12.38 -23.55 45.84
C LEU A 605 -10.89 -23.33 45.44
N ARG A 606 -9.96 -23.67 46.35
CA ARG A 606 -8.51 -23.84 46.14
C ARG A 606 -8.19 -25.33 45.99
N PRO A 607 -7.05 -25.69 45.39
CA PRO A 607 -5.93 -26.26 46.19
C PRO A 607 -4.57 -25.65 45.78
N LEU A 608 -3.69 -25.23 46.71
CA LEU A 608 -2.65 -26.01 47.43
C LEU A 608 -1.61 -26.70 46.52
N PHE A 609 -0.38 -26.14 46.48
CA PHE A 609 0.95 -26.79 46.60
C PHE A 609 2.02 -25.66 46.48
N SER A 610 2.59 -25.21 47.60
CA SER A 610 3.87 -25.62 48.21
C SER A 610 5.10 -24.87 47.69
N ARG A 611 5.63 -24.02 48.57
CA ARG A 611 6.92 -23.33 48.51
C ARG A 611 8.10 -24.30 48.36
N GLY A 612 9.06 -23.92 47.53
CA GLY A 612 10.46 -24.35 47.63
C GLY A 612 11.34 -23.14 47.30
N GLY A 613 11.92 -22.52 48.33
CA GLY A 613 12.90 -21.46 48.18
C GLY A 613 14.28 -22.04 47.90
N PHE A 614 15.09 -21.32 47.11
CA PHE A 614 16.54 -21.45 47.14
C PHE A 614 17.16 -20.05 47.05
N ASN A 615 18.06 -19.81 48.00
CA ASN A 615 18.91 -18.65 48.18
C ASN A 615 20.32 -19.06 47.71
N ALA A 616 20.94 -18.25 46.86
CA ALA A 616 22.38 -18.02 46.64
C ALA A 616 22.49 -17.17 45.36
N GLY A 617 23.18 -16.05 45.26
CA GLY A 617 24.37 -15.62 45.98
C GLY A 617 25.52 -15.46 45.00
N LEU A 618 25.43 -14.47 44.11
CA LEU A 618 26.51 -13.63 43.53
C LEU A 618 25.93 -12.70 42.46
#